data_AF-X1CTU3-F1
#
_entry.id   AF-X1CTU3-F1
#
_cell.length_a   1.000
_cell.length_b   1.000
_cell.length_c   1.000
_cell.angle_alpha   90.00
_cell.angle_beta   90.00
_cell.angle_gamma   90.00
#
_symmetry.space_group_name_H-M   'P 1'
#
loop_
_entity.id
_entity.type
_entity.pdbx_description
1 polymer ?
#
loop_
_entity_poly.entity_id
_entity_poly.type
_entity_poly.pdbx_seq_one_letter_code
_entity_poly.pdbx_strand_id
1 'polypeptide(L)'
;MLVALGIPGGFLADRIGVRKAAGIGIIIIAVGTILRGTATSASSLLAFTFIYGIGIGLSFPNLPKLISGWVPREKAGIATG
;
A
#
# COMPACT_ATOMS: atom_id res chain seq x y z
N MET A 1 7.56 13.52 -3.76
CA MET A 1 7.80 12.17 -4.32
C MET A 1 6.67 11.17 -4.01
N LEU A 2 5.95 11.26 -2.87
CA LEU A 2 4.83 10.36 -2.54
C LEU A 2 3.53 10.59 -3.36
N VAL A 3 3.31 11.81 -3.86
CA VAL A 3 2.02 12.19 -4.47
C VAL A 3 1.83 11.68 -5.91
N ALA A 4 2.93 11.46 -6.66
CA ALA A 4 2.86 11.07 -8.08
C ALA A 4 2.49 9.58 -8.32
N LEU A 5 2.74 8.71 -7.33
CA LEU A 5 2.42 7.27 -7.42
C LEU A 5 1.05 6.90 -6.84
N GLY A 6 0.38 7.83 -6.14
CA GLY A 6 -0.96 7.57 -5.60
C GLY A 6 -2.06 7.52 -6.68
N ILE A 7 -1.83 8.19 -7.81
CA ILE A 7 -2.86 8.41 -8.85
C ILE A 7 -3.17 7.14 -9.66
N PRO A 8 -2.20 6.30 -10.08
CA PRO A 8 -2.52 5.03 -10.75
C PRO A 8 -3.00 3.94 -9.78
N GLY A 9 -2.55 3.99 -8.52
CA GLY A 9 -2.89 3.00 -7.49
C GLY A 9 -4.35 3.03 -7.09
N GLY A 10 -4.94 4.24 -6.97
CA GLY A 10 -6.37 4.40 -6.74
C GLY A 10 -7.24 3.93 -7.91
N PHE A 11 -6.83 4.21 -9.15
CA PHE A 11 -7.56 3.83 -10.35
C PHE A 11 -7.54 2.32 -10.61
N LEU A 12 -6.41 1.66 -10.33
CA LEU A 12 -6.34 0.20 -10.41
C LEU A 12 -7.19 -0.44 -9.30
N ALA A 13 -7.17 0.11 -8.07
CA ALA A 13 -7.98 -0.39 -6.97
C ALA A 13 -9.50 -0.36 -7.24
N ASP A 14 -9.99 0.63 -7.99
CA ASP A 14 -11.40 0.71 -8.39
C ASP A 14 -11.79 -0.35 -9.44
N ARG A 15 -10.83 -0.94 -10.17
CA ARG A 15 -11.09 -2.04 -11.14
C ARG A 15 -10.94 -3.44 -10.58
N ILE A 16 -9.93 -3.70 -9.75
CA ILE A 16 -9.65 -5.05 -9.17
C ILE A 16 -10.30 -5.28 -7.80
N GLY A 17 -10.89 -4.23 -7.23
CA GLY A 17 -11.51 -4.27 -5.91
C GLY A 17 -10.49 -4.01 -4.79
N VAL A 18 -10.92 -3.16 -3.85
CA VAL A 18 -10.13 -2.67 -2.69
C VAL A 18 -9.41 -3.81 -1.96
N ARG A 19 -10.08 -4.96 -1.78
CA ARG A 19 -9.53 -6.12 -1.06
C ARG A 19 -8.30 -6.72 -1.75
N LYS A 20 -8.35 -6.87 -3.08
CA LYS A 20 -7.24 -7.42 -3.87
C LYS A 20 -6.10 -6.41 -3.98
N ALA A 21 -6.42 -5.13 -4.18
CA ALA A 21 -5.42 -4.07 -4.25
C ALA A 21 -4.63 -3.93 -2.94
N ALA A 22 -5.31 -3.98 -1.79
CA ALA A 22 -4.65 -3.98 -0.49
C ALA A 22 -3.78 -5.22 -0.27
N GLY A 23 -4.27 -6.40 -0.65
CA GLY A 23 -3.49 -7.65 -0.56
C GLY A 23 -2.21 -7.62 -1.40
N ILE A 24 -2.30 -7.16 -2.65
CA ILE A 24 -1.14 -6.98 -3.54
C ILE A 24 -0.15 -5.97 -2.95
N GLY A 25 -0.64 -4.85 -2.42
CA GLY A 25 0.20 -3.86 -1.76
C GLY A 25 0.97 -4.44 -0.56
N ILE A 26 0.29 -5.22 0.30
CA ILE A 26 0.91 -5.87 1.46
C ILE A 26 1.98 -6.87 1.02
N ILE A 27 1.73 -7.65 -0.03
CA ILE A 27 2.73 -8.58 -0.58
C ILE A 27 3.98 -7.83 -1.07
N ILE A 28 3.79 -6.72 -1.80
CA ILE A 28 4.90 -5.89 -2.29
C ILE A 28 5.68 -5.26 -1.13
N ILE A 29 4.99 -4.80 -0.08
CA ILE A 29 5.60 -4.29 1.17
C ILE A 29 6.45 -5.38 1.83
N ALA A 30 5.93 -6.61 1.96
CA ALA A 30 6.63 -7.72 2.58
C ALA A 30 7.90 -8.09 1.78
N VAL A 31 7.78 -8.25 0.47
CA VAL A 31 8.91 -8.54 -0.42
C VAL A 31 9.96 -7.43 -0.38
N GLY A 32 9.54 -6.17 -0.50
CA GLY A 32 10.45 -5.02 -0.43
C GLY A 32 11.14 -4.88 0.93
N THR A 33 10.52 -5.35 2.01
CA THR A 33 11.14 -5.36 3.35
C THR A 33 12.19 -6.45 3.49
N ILE A 34 11.91 -7.66 3.00
CA ILE A 34 12.89 -8.76 3.00
C ILE A 34 14.10 -8.39 2.13
N LEU A 35 13.86 -7.87 0.93
CA LEU A 35 14.93 -7.45 0.00
C LEU A 35 15.84 -6.39 0.63
N ARG A 36 15.28 -5.42 1.35
CA ARG A 36 16.07 -4.42 2.10
C ARG A 36 16.95 -5.06 3.18
N GLY A 37 16.49 -6.12 3.83
CA GLY A 37 17.30 -6.87 4.80
C GLY A 37 18.50 -7.61 4.17
N THR A 38 18.42 -7.91 2.87
CA THR A 38 19.51 -8.53 2.10
C THR A 38 20.40 -7.53 1.36
N ALA A 39 20.13 -6.22 1.50
CA ALA A 39 20.85 -5.19 0.77
C ALA A 39 22.29 -5.01 1.29
N THR A 40 23.27 -5.19 0.41
CA THR A 40 24.70 -5.04 0.71
C THR A 40 25.29 -3.73 0.17
N SER A 41 24.51 -2.93 -0.58
CA SER A 41 24.97 -1.68 -1.21
C SER A 41 23.88 -0.60 -1.19
N ALA A 42 24.29 0.67 -1.11
CA ALA A 42 23.35 1.81 -1.06
C ALA A 42 22.40 1.87 -2.28
N SER A 43 22.90 1.52 -3.47
CA SER A 43 22.10 1.42 -4.69
C SER A 43 21.03 0.34 -4.62
N SER A 44 21.38 -0.85 -4.09
CA SER A 44 20.42 -1.95 -3.87
C SER A 44 19.35 -1.58 -2.83
N LEU A 45 19.74 -0.91 -1.75
CA LEU A 45 18.82 -0.44 -0.73
C LEU A 45 17.84 0.60 -1.27
N LEU A 46 18.30 1.52 -2.13
CA LEU A 46 17.46 2.48 -2.83
C LEU A 46 16.44 1.79 -3.75
N ALA A 47 16.89 0.85 -4.58
CA ALA A 47 16.01 0.10 -5.47
C ALA A 47 14.92 -0.66 -4.69
N PHE A 48 15.29 -1.32 -3.58
CA PHE A 48 14.32 -2.03 -2.74
C PHE A 48 13.39 -1.10 -1.98
N THR A 49 13.87 0.10 -1.62
CA THR A 49 13.04 1.16 -1.01
C THR A 49 12.01 1.69 -1.99
N PHE A 50 12.35 1.79 -3.28
CA PHE A 50 11.38 2.11 -4.33
C PHE A 50 10.28 1.05 -4.43
N ILE A 51 10.66 -0.24 -4.44
CA ILE A 51 9.69 -1.36 -4.47
C ILE A 51 8.78 -1.32 -3.25
N TYR A 52 9.35 -1.12 -2.06
CA TYR A 52 8.57 -0.96 -0.84
C TYR A 52 7.62 0.24 -0.89
N GLY A 53 8.08 1.38 -1.42
CA GLY A 53 7.28 2.59 -1.59
C GLY A 53 6.08 2.40 -2.51
N ILE A 54 6.22 1.60 -3.58
CA ILE A 54 5.11 1.20 -4.46
C ILE A 54 4.06 0.41 -3.66
N GLY A 55 4.50 -0.53 -2.82
CA GLY A 55 3.61 -1.31 -1.96
C GLY A 55 2.82 -0.44 -0.99
N ILE A 56 3.47 0.54 -0.33
CA ILE A 56 2.80 1.52 0.53
C ILE A 56 1.78 2.34 -0.28
N GLY A 57 2.17 2.86 -1.45
CA GLY A 57 1.28 3.65 -2.30
C GLY A 57 0.01 2.90 -2.72
N LEU A 58 0.08 1.57 -2.82
CA LEU A 58 -1.07 0.71 -3.09
C LEU A 58 -1.88 0.38 -1.83
N SER A 59 -1.26 0.15 -0.68
CA SER A 59 -1.96 -0.23 0.55
C SER A 59 -2.64 0.95 1.26
N PHE A 60 -1.98 2.11 1.35
CA PHE A 60 -2.45 3.27 2.12
C PHE A 60 -3.84 3.80 1.70
N PRO A 61 -4.15 4.01 0.41
CA PRO A 61 -5.46 4.51 -0.01
C PRO A 61 -6.58 3.45 0.12
N ASN A 62 -6.23 2.16 0.23
CA ASN A 62 -7.20 1.07 0.34
C ASN A 62 -7.56 0.73 1.78
N LEU A 63 -6.74 1.11 2.77
CA LEU A 63 -7.01 0.87 4.19
C LEU A 63 -8.33 1.50 4.68
N PRO A 64 -8.63 2.79 4.44
CA PRO A 64 -9.91 3.37 4.87
C PRO A 64 -11.12 2.73 4.18
N LYS A 65 -10.98 2.36 2.90
CA LYS A 65 -12.04 1.66 2.13
C LYS A 65 -12.28 0.23 2.66
N LEU A 66 -11.24 -0.46 3.10
CA LEU A 66 -11.35 -1.77 3.77
C LEU A 66 -12.03 -1.66 5.13
N ILE A 67 -11.61 -0.69 5.95
CA ILE A 67 -12.14 -0.47 7.30
C ILE A 67 -13.62 -0.10 7.22
N SER A 68 -14.01 0.81 6.32
CA SER A 68 -15.42 1.16 6.10
C SER A 68 -16.28 0.02 5.53
N GLY A 69 -15.67 -1.00 4.94
CA GLY A 69 -16.36 -2.23 4.53
C GLY A 69 -16.52 -3.27 5.64
N TRP A 70 -15.74 -3.18 6.72
CA TRP A 70 -15.77 -4.09 7.88
C TRP A 70 -16.44 -3.48 9.11
N VAL A 71 -16.47 -2.15 9.21
CA VAL A 71 -17.06 -1.40 10.30
C VAL A 71 -18.38 -0.80 9.81
N PRO A 72 -19.50 -0.94 10.55
CA PRO A 72 -20.77 -0.29 10.21
C PRO A 72 -20.57 1.20 9.95
N ARG A 73 -21.26 1.76 8.94
CA ARG A 73 -21.11 3.16 8.52
C ARG A 73 -21.20 4.14 9.69
N GLU A 74 -21.97 3.83 10.74
CA GLU A 74 -22.09 4.66 11.94
C GLU A 74 -20.81 4.76 12.79
N LYS A 75 -19.85 3.83 12.67
CA LYS A 75 -18.60 3.80 13.48
C LYS A 75 -17.33 4.11 12.68
N ALA A 76 -17.43 4.28 11.36
CA ALA A 76 -16.29 4.52 10.50
C ALA A 76 -15.50 5.79 10.87
N GLY A 77 -16.18 6.85 11.33
CA GLY A 77 -15.56 8.12 11.74
C GLY A 77 -14.71 8.04 13.01
N ILE A 78 -14.93 7.04 13.87
CA ILE A 78 -14.18 6.83 15.12
C ILE A 78 -12.92 5.97 14.87
N ALA A 79 -12.96 5.11 13.86
CA ALA A 79 -11.86 4.19 13.54
C ALA A 79 -10.72 4.83 12.73
N THR A 80 -10.97 5.98 12.10
CA THR A 80 -9.98 6.75 11.34
C THR A 80 -9.48 8.01 12.06
N GLY A 81 -9.89 8.22 13.33
CA GLY A 81 -9.50 9.35 14.16
C GLY A 81 -8.15 9.15 14.85
#